data_AF-A0A971H464-F1
#
_entry.id   AF-A0A971H464-F1
#
_cell.length_a   1.000
_cell.length_b   1.000
_cell.length_c   1.000
_cell.angle_alpha   90.00
_cell.angle_beta   90.00
_cell.angle_gamma   90.00
#
_symmetry.space_group_name_H-M   'P 1'
#
loop_
_entity.id
_entity.type
_entity.pdbx_description
1 polymer ?
#
loop_
_entity_poly.entity_id
_entity_poly.type
_entity_poly.pdbx_seq_one_letter_code
_entity_poly.pdbx_strand_id
1 'polypeptide(L)'
;GVASYKDEEYDYTQIIFAEVSIRNQSKAAIIAAMIQKAFPAPLFLIVNYEDYYCVNWCVKRINQSDNSKRVIENEQTTRFFDINSNEELVNNWLQSLNIGKANYSTLKDLYDYIASKLLMLQVSDEAGDFIQADTNTLVDYRAILHLLQENRKEQQSIIVEIKAETQFNKTIKLNSRLRELQDKERNLQKRLIKE
;
A
#
# COMPACT_ATOMS: atom_id res chain seq x y z
N GLY A 1 21.42 -19.34 -0.59
CA GLY A 1 20.72 -18.51 0.41
C GLY A 1 20.79 -17.07 -0.03
N VAL A 2 19.77 -16.26 0.30
CA VAL A 2 19.75 -14.83 -0.04
C VAL A 2 20.64 -14.07 0.96
N ALA A 3 21.51 -13.17 0.49
CA ALA A 3 22.46 -12.46 1.36
C ALA A 3 21.76 -11.38 2.22
N SER A 4 22.25 -11.13 3.42
CA SER A 4 21.84 -9.96 4.20
C SER A 4 22.25 -8.65 3.50
N TYR A 5 21.51 -7.57 3.72
CA TYR A 5 21.88 -6.23 3.27
C TYR A 5 21.86 -5.25 4.44
N LYS A 6 22.92 -4.44 4.58
CA LYS A 6 22.99 -3.39 5.59
C LYS A 6 23.89 -2.26 5.11
N ASP A 7 23.42 -1.02 5.23
CA ASP A 7 24.18 0.20 4.97
C ASP A 7 23.84 1.26 6.04
N GLU A 8 24.17 2.52 5.77
CA GLU A 8 23.90 3.66 6.66
C GLU A 8 22.41 4.01 6.77
N GLU A 9 21.59 3.57 5.81
CA GLU A 9 20.17 3.90 5.73
C GLU A 9 19.26 2.71 6.08
N TYR A 10 19.67 1.48 5.79
CA TYR A 10 18.80 0.31 5.82
C TYR A 10 19.46 -0.88 6.50
N ASP A 11 18.64 -1.67 7.20
CA ASP A 11 19.04 -2.90 7.88
C ASP A 11 18.10 -4.05 7.50
N TYR A 12 18.47 -4.79 6.46
CA TYR A 12 17.81 -5.99 5.96
C TYR A 12 18.69 -7.21 6.27
N THR A 13 19.09 -7.35 7.53
CA THR A 13 19.77 -8.57 8.03
C THR A 13 18.81 -9.72 8.28
N GLN A 14 17.52 -9.40 8.47
CA GLN A 14 16.41 -10.34 8.58
C GLN A 14 15.11 -9.70 8.05
N ILE A 15 14.15 -10.53 7.65
CA ILE A 15 12.78 -10.13 7.33
C ILE A 15 11.84 -10.94 8.22
N ILE A 16 10.90 -10.26 8.87
CA ILE A 16 9.90 -10.91 9.72
C ILE A 16 8.62 -11.10 8.91
N PHE A 17 8.03 -12.29 9.03
CA PHE A 17 6.64 -12.56 8.66
C PHE A 17 5.90 -12.89 9.94
N ALA A 18 4.83 -12.14 10.23
CA ALA A 18 4.01 -12.36 11.42
C ALA A 18 2.54 -12.37 11.04
N GLU A 19 1.76 -13.20 11.71
CA GLU A 19 0.31 -13.24 11.56
C GLU A 19 -0.35 -12.84 12.88
N VAL A 20 -1.43 -12.06 12.80
CA VAL A 20 -2.24 -11.67 13.95
C VAL A 20 -3.73 -11.75 13.66
N SER A 21 -4.44 -12.44 14.54
CA SER A 21 -5.90 -12.54 14.48
C SER A 21 -6.58 -11.45 15.28
N ILE A 22 -7.49 -10.74 14.64
CA ILE A 22 -8.25 -9.65 15.24
C ILE A 22 -9.73 -9.97 15.27
N ARG A 23 -10.44 -9.43 16.26
CA ARG A 23 -11.90 -9.60 16.41
C ARG A 23 -12.71 -8.43 15.87
N ASN A 24 -12.05 -7.37 15.42
CA ASN A 24 -12.70 -6.18 14.90
C ASN A 24 -11.86 -5.60 13.77
N GLN A 25 -12.36 -5.74 12.54
CA GLN A 25 -11.69 -5.30 11.32
C GLN A 25 -11.27 -3.82 11.36
N SER A 26 -12.06 -2.94 12.00
CA SER A 26 -11.73 -1.50 12.13
C SER A 26 -10.45 -1.21 12.93
N LYS A 27 -9.97 -2.18 13.71
CA LYS A 27 -8.73 -2.05 14.50
C LYS A 27 -7.48 -2.49 13.74
N ALA A 28 -7.61 -3.06 12.54
CA ALA A 28 -6.48 -3.58 11.76
C ALA A 28 -5.35 -2.55 11.60
N ALA A 29 -5.68 -1.32 11.16
CA ALA A 29 -4.68 -0.27 10.95
C ALA A 29 -3.93 0.14 12.23
N ILE A 30 -4.64 0.25 13.36
CA ILE A 30 -4.03 0.64 14.64
C ILE A 30 -3.11 -0.48 15.14
N ILE A 31 -3.55 -1.74 15.02
CA ILE A 31 -2.77 -2.91 15.41
C ILE A 31 -1.52 -3.04 14.54
N ALA A 32 -1.67 -2.87 13.22
CA ALA A 32 -0.56 -2.89 12.29
C ALA A 32 0.49 -1.83 12.62
N ALA A 33 0.07 -0.57 12.78
CA ALA A 33 0.98 0.52 13.13
C ALA A 33 1.71 0.28 14.48
N MET A 34 1.02 -0.30 15.47
CA MET A 34 1.62 -0.64 16.77
C MET A 34 2.68 -1.74 16.62
N ILE A 35 2.36 -2.82 15.90
CA ILE A 35 3.29 -3.93 15.69
C ILE A 35 4.47 -3.47 14.84
N GLN A 36 4.25 -2.72 13.76
CA GLN A 36 5.33 -2.20 12.92
C GLN A 36 6.33 -1.35 13.70
N LYS A 37 5.86 -0.55 14.67
CA LYS A 37 6.71 0.24 15.59
C LYS A 37 7.45 -0.62 16.61
N ALA A 38 6.89 -1.75 17.03
CA ALA A 38 7.50 -2.63 18.02
C ALA A 38 8.71 -3.40 17.45
N PHE A 39 8.72 -3.68 16.14
CA PHE A 39 9.78 -4.43 15.48
C PHE A 39 10.66 -3.52 14.62
N PRO A 40 11.97 -3.37 14.92
CA PRO A 40 12.87 -2.56 14.10
C PRO A 40 13.17 -3.16 12.72
N ALA A 41 13.10 -4.49 12.59
CA ALA A 41 13.37 -5.18 11.34
C ALA A 41 12.22 -5.00 10.33
N PRO A 42 12.51 -5.07 9.02
CA PRO A 42 11.49 -5.16 7.97
C PRO A 42 10.48 -6.28 8.26
N LEU A 43 9.19 -5.97 8.15
CA LEU A 43 8.10 -6.84 8.58
C LEU A 43 6.95 -6.81 7.57
N PHE A 44 6.54 -8.01 7.13
CA PHE A 44 5.23 -8.26 6.52
C PHE A 44 4.29 -8.80 7.60
N LEU A 45 3.28 -8.01 7.95
CA LEU A 45 2.26 -8.39 8.93
C LEU A 45 1.01 -8.85 8.20
N ILE A 46 0.66 -10.13 8.33
CA ILE A 46 -0.62 -10.67 7.93
C ILE A 46 -1.62 -10.45 9.06
N VAL A 47 -2.73 -9.78 8.77
CA VAL A 47 -3.83 -9.56 9.71
C VAL A 47 -5.01 -10.38 9.23
N ASN A 48 -5.48 -11.33 10.05
CA ASN A 48 -6.66 -12.12 9.74
C ASN A 48 -7.86 -11.69 10.59
N TYR A 49 -9.03 -11.60 9.94
CA TYR A 49 -10.32 -11.31 10.54
C TYR A 49 -11.34 -12.28 9.92
N GLU A 50 -11.82 -13.23 10.72
CA GLU A 50 -12.63 -14.36 10.22
C GLU A 50 -11.88 -15.08 9.09
N ASP A 51 -12.49 -15.21 7.91
CA ASP A 51 -11.91 -15.85 6.73
C ASP A 51 -11.15 -14.86 5.82
N TYR A 52 -11.06 -13.59 6.21
CA TYR A 52 -10.41 -12.54 5.43
C TYR A 52 -9.01 -12.19 5.95
N TYR A 53 -8.12 -11.84 5.02
CA TYR A 53 -6.73 -11.49 5.29
C TYR A 53 -6.41 -10.13 4.69
N CYS A 54 -5.56 -9.36 5.34
CA CYS A 54 -4.83 -8.27 4.70
C CYS A 54 -3.35 -8.32 5.08
N VAL A 55 -2.49 -7.74 4.25
CA VAL A 55 -1.04 -7.68 4.51
C VAL A 55 -0.63 -6.23 4.65
N ASN A 56 0.05 -5.90 5.76
CA ASN A 56 0.65 -4.60 6.02
C ASN A 56 2.18 -4.68 5.96
N TRP A 57 2.80 -3.66 5.38
CA TRP A 57 4.26 -3.53 5.29
C TRP A 57 4.67 -2.06 5.23
N CYS A 58 5.94 -1.77 5.52
CA CYS A 58 6.49 -0.41 5.45
C CYS A 58 7.99 -0.40 5.22
N VAL A 59 8.55 0.71 4.73
CA VAL A 59 9.99 0.90 4.67
C VAL A 59 10.48 1.38 6.05
N LYS A 60 11.57 0.80 6.54
CA LYS A 60 12.20 1.18 7.82
C LYS A 60 13.62 1.67 7.57
N ARG A 61 13.84 2.96 7.74
CA ARG A 61 15.15 3.60 7.59
C ARG A 61 15.79 3.83 8.95
N ILE A 62 17.11 3.69 9.05
CA ILE A 62 17.90 4.02 10.23
C ILE A 62 17.83 5.53 10.46
N ASN A 63 17.52 5.93 11.69
CA ASN A 63 17.52 7.35 12.05
C ASN A 63 18.97 7.85 12.18
N GLN A 64 19.33 8.85 11.38
CA GLN A 64 20.69 9.40 11.29
C GLN A 64 21.16 10.12 12.56
N SER A 65 20.24 10.56 13.42
CA SER A 65 20.56 11.16 14.72
C SER A 65 20.61 10.14 15.85
N ASP A 66 19.99 8.97 15.69
CA ASP A 66 19.92 7.92 16.70
C ASP A 66 19.77 6.54 16.02
N ASN A 67 20.90 5.87 15.77
CA ASN A 67 20.96 4.61 15.02
C ASN A 67 20.22 3.44 15.70
N SER A 68 19.81 3.60 16.97
CA SER A 68 18.95 2.62 17.67
C SER A 68 17.49 2.70 17.22
N LYS A 69 17.07 3.82 16.61
CA LYS A 69 15.70 4.05 16.16
C LYS A 69 15.53 3.78 14.67
N ARG A 70 14.27 3.62 14.28
CA ARG A 70 13.85 3.50 12.87
C ARG A 70 12.81 4.57 12.55
N VAL A 71 12.90 5.10 11.34
CA VAL A 71 11.88 5.96 10.73
C VAL A 71 11.03 5.05 9.83
N ILE A 72 9.72 5.05 10.07
CA ILE A 72 8.75 4.34 9.23
C ILE A 72 8.35 5.25 8.08
N GLU A 73 8.49 4.75 6.86
CA GLU A 73 8.16 5.42 5.61
C GLU A 73 7.31 4.49 4.75
N ASN A 74 6.45 5.03 3.89
CA ASN A 74 5.66 4.27 2.92
C ASN A 74 4.93 3.05 3.54
N GLU A 75 4.26 3.24 4.68
CA GLU A 75 3.40 2.20 5.24
C GLU A 75 2.21 1.97 4.30
N GLN A 76 1.98 0.72 3.94
CA GLN A 76 0.95 0.29 3.00
C GLN A 76 0.22 -0.92 3.58
N THR A 77 -1.02 -1.13 3.13
CA THR A 77 -1.83 -2.27 3.53
C THR A 77 -2.73 -2.63 2.37
N THR A 78 -2.81 -3.93 2.03
CA THR A 78 -3.79 -4.38 1.04
C THR A 78 -5.20 -4.18 1.58
N ARG A 79 -6.21 -4.17 0.70
CA ARG A 79 -7.58 -4.46 1.16
C ARG A 79 -7.63 -5.85 1.79
N PHE A 80 -8.71 -6.11 2.52
CA PHE A 80 -9.03 -7.48 2.93
C PHE A 80 -9.40 -8.31 1.69
N PHE A 81 -8.85 -9.51 1.62
CA PHE A 81 -9.10 -10.50 0.58
C PHE A 81 -9.37 -11.86 1.22
N ASP A 82 -10.15 -12.69 0.54
CA ASP A 82 -10.41 -14.07 0.92
C ASP A 82 -9.65 -14.99 -0.04
N ILE A 83 -8.76 -15.80 0.52
CA ILE A 83 -7.91 -16.75 -0.22
C ILE A 83 -8.72 -17.90 -0.84
N ASN A 84 -9.94 -18.14 -0.37
CA ASN A 84 -10.86 -19.16 -0.86
C ASN A 84 -11.93 -18.57 -1.79
N SER A 85 -11.86 -17.26 -2.09
CA SER A 85 -12.83 -16.62 -2.98
C SER A 85 -12.65 -17.08 -4.42
N ASN A 86 -13.77 -17.11 -5.17
CA ASN A 86 -13.74 -17.31 -6.62
C ASN A 86 -13.45 -16.01 -7.37
N GLU A 87 -12.84 -15.01 -6.71
CA GLU A 87 -12.47 -13.75 -7.34
C GLU A 87 -11.24 -13.97 -8.23
N GLU A 88 -11.41 -13.90 -9.55
CA GLU A 88 -10.34 -14.17 -10.53
C GLU A 88 -9.12 -13.26 -10.33
N LEU A 89 -9.35 -11.99 -10.03
CA LEU A 89 -8.30 -11.01 -9.74
C LEU A 89 -7.43 -11.44 -8.56
N VAL A 90 -8.05 -11.82 -7.42
CA VAL A 90 -7.32 -12.28 -6.23
C VAL A 90 -6.58 -13.58 -6.52
N ASN A 91 -7.19 -14.52 -7.24
CA ASN A 91 -6.54 -15.78 -7.62
C ASN A 91 -5.31 -15.55 -8.51
N ASN A 92 -5.41 -14.70 -9.53
CA ASN A 92 -4.29 -14.33 -10.41
C ASN A 92 -3.19 -13.60 -9.62
N TRP A 93 -3.57 -12.68 -8.73
CA TRP A 93 -2.64 -12.00 -7.85
C TRP A 93 -1.90 -12.96 -6.90
N LEU A 94 -2.60 -13.89 -6.26
CA LEU A 94 -2.01 -14.90 -5.37
C LEU A 94 -0.99 -15.77 -6.12
N GLN A 95 -1.29 -16.18 -7.35
CA GLN A 95 -0.34 -16.91 -8.20
C GLN A 95 0.90 -16.08 -8.55
N SER A 96 0.76 -14.76 -8.63
CA SER A 96 1.85 -13.83 -8.91
C SER A 96 2.82 -13.64 -7.74
N LEU A 97 2.43 -13.99 -6.50
CA LEU A 97 3.25 -13.91 -5.29
C LEU A 97 4.36 -14.99 -5.22
N ASN A 98 4.50 -15.82 -6.27
CA ASN A 98 5.49 -16.87 -6.31
C ASN A 98 6.93 -16.32 -6.30
N ILE A 99 7.55 -16.36 -5.11
CA ILE A 99 8.94 -15.95 -4.86
C ILE A 99 10.01 -16.87 -5.49
N GLY A 100 9.63 -18.06 -5.95
CA GLY A 100 10.56 -19.01 -6.59
C GLY A 100 10.93 -18.63 -8.03
N LYS A 101 10.26 -17.65 -8.62
CA LYS A 101 10.41 -17.27 -10.03
C LYS A 101 11.38 -16.11 -10.29
N ALA A 102 11.88 -15.44 -9.25
CA ALA A 102 12.79 -14.31 -9.41
C ALA A 102 14.10 -14.50 -8.65
N ASN A 103 15.16 -13.90 -9.19
CA ASN A 103 16.50 -13.94 -8.61
C ASN A 103 16.69 -12.71 -7.73
N TYR A 104 17.02 -12.93 -6.46
CA TYR A 104 17.32 -11.87 -5.49
C TYR A 104 18.73 -12.08 -4.97
N SER A 105 19.55 -11.02 -5.03
CA SER A 105 20.91 -11.06 -4.52
C SER A 105 20.92 -10.86 -3.00
N THR A 106 20.02 -10.01 -2.51
CA THR A 106 19.97 -9.61 -1.10
C THR A 106 18.56 -9.67 -0.50
N LEU A 107 18.47 -9.68 0.83
CA LEU A 107 17.20 -9.63 1.56
C LEU A 107 16.45 -8.32 1.28
N LYS A 108 17.15 -7.23 0.99
CA LYS A 108 16.52 -6.00 0.52
C LYS A 108 15.82 -6.22 -0.82
N ASP A 109 16.47 -6.87 -1.78
CA ASP A 109 15.88 -7.19 -3.09
C ASP A 109 14.65 -8.10 -2.95
N LEU A 110 14.72 -9.10 -2.07
CA LEU A 110 13.60 -9.98 -1.76
C LEU A 110 12.42 -9.20 -1.13
N TYR A 111 12.72 -8.31 -0.18
CA TYR A 111 11.71 -7.46 0.45
C TYR A 111 11.03 -6.55 -0.57
N ASP A 112 11.82 -5.85 -1.38
CA ASP A 112 11.31 -4.95 -2.42
C ASP A 112 10.47 -5.71 -3.45
N TYR A 113 10.87 -6.94 -3.82
CA TYR A 113 10.08 -7.81 -4.68
C TYR A 113 8.73 -8.17 -4.07
N ILE A 114 8.70 -8.70 -2.84
CA ILE A 114 7.43 -9.08 -2.19
C ILE A 114 6.54 -7.84 -2.02
N ALA A 115 7.09 -6.73 -1.55
CA ALA A 115 6.37 -5.46 -1.39
C ALA A 115 5.77 -4.97 -2.72
N SER A 116 6.48 -5.14 -3.84
CA SER A 116 5.94 -4.80 -5.16
C SER A 116 4.78 -5.70 -5.57
N LYS A 117 4.86 -7.01 -5.33
CA LYS A 117 3.77 -7.94 -5.61
C LYS A 117 2.53 -7.65 -4.76
N LEU A 118 2.71 -7.32 -3.49
CA LEU A 118 1.60 -6.93 -2.61
C LEU A 118 0.94 -5.63 -3.10
N LEU A 119 1.74 -4.65 -3.54
CA LEU A 119 1.23 -3.40 -4.10
C LEU A 119 0.36 -3.62 -5.35
N MET A 120 0.66 -4.65 -6.15
CA MET A 120 -0.10 -4.93 -7.38
C MET A 120 -1.56 -5.26 -7.13
N LEU A 121 -1.95 -5.75 -5.95
CA LEU A 121 -3.36 -5.91 -5.62
C LEU A 121 -4.08 -4.55 -5.65
N GLN A 122 -3.49 -3.54 -5.02
CA GLN A 122 -4.04 -2.19 -5.01
C GLN A 122 -4.04 -1.54 -6.39
N VAL A 123 -3.00 -1.77 -7.20
CA VAL A 123 -2.97 -1.30 -8.59
C VAL A 123 -4.09 -1.95 -9.41
N SER A 124 -4.28 -3.26 -9.24
CA SER A 124 -5.30 -4.02 -9.96
C SER A 124 -6.70 -3.61 -9.54
N ASP A 125 -6.93 -3.34 -8.25
CA ASP A 125 -8.21 -2.82 -7.75
C ASP A 125 -8.56 -1.45 -8.38
N GLU A 126 -7.56 -0.56 -8.54
CA GLU A 126 -7.77 0.75 -9.18
C GLU A 126 -7.92 0.66 -10.71
N ALA A 127 -7.27 -0.32 -11.34
CA ALA A 127 -7.37 -0.57 -12.77
C ALA A 127 -8.64 -1.33 -13.15
N GLY A 128 -9.21 -2.11 -12.23
CA GLY A 128 -10.35 -2.99 -12.45
C GLY A 128 -10.01 -4.35 -13.05
N ASP A 129 -8.73 -4.66 -13.26
CA ASP A 129 -8.23 -5.94 -13.77
C ASP A 129 -6.82 -6.22 -13.21
N PHE A 130 -6.41 -7.50 -13.18
CA PHE A 130 -5.08 -7.87 -12.74
C PHE A 130 -4.02 -7.53 -13.80
N ILE A 131 -3.14 -6.60 -13.46
CA ILE A 131 -2.02 -6.19 -14.33
C ILE A 131 -0.73 -6.79 -13.80
N GLN A 132 0.05 -7.42 -14.67
CA GLN A 132 1.40 -7.86 -14.34
C GLN A 132 2.41 -6.75 -14.68
N ALA A 133 2.94 -6.10 -13.65
CA ALA A 133 3.93 -5.02 -13.81
C ALA A 133 5.35 -5.53 -14.10
N ASP A 134 6.11 -4.75 -14.86
CA ASP A 134 7.57 -4.81 -14.92
C ASP A 134 8.21 -3.86 -13.89
N THR A 135 9.53 -3.95 -13.68
CA THR A 135 10.21 -3.17 -12.63
C THR A 135 10.13 -1.66 -12.83
N ASN A 136 10.07 -1.19 -14.07
CA ASN A 136 10.00 0.24 -14.38
C ASN A 136 8.60 0.83 -14.16
N THR A 137 7.53 0.07 -14.42
CA THR A 137 6.15 0.50 -14.17
C THR A 137 5.82 0.62 -12.67
N LEU A 138 6.53 -0.10 -11.78
CA LEU A 138 6.27 -0.07 -10.34
C LEU A 138 6.54 1.30 -9.67
N VAL A 139 7.56 2.03 -10.11
CA VAL A 139 7.86 3.38 -9.57
C VAL A 139 6.73 4.33 -9.94
N ASP A 140 6.27 4.26 -11.18
CA ASP A 140 5.15 5.05 -11.68
C ASP A 140 3.84 4.70 -10.96
N TYR A 141 3.58 3.42 -10.72
CA TYR A 141 2.40 2.98 -9.97
C TYR A 141 2.39 3.49 -8.53
N ARG A 142 3.53 3.42 -7.81
CA ARG A 142 3.63 4.00 -6.45
C ARG A 142 3.31 5.50 -6.45
N ALA A 143 3.85 6.25 -7.41
CA ALA A 143 3.59 7.67 -7.53
C ALA A 143 2.11 7.96 -7.85
N ILE A 144 1.50 7.18 -8.76
CA ILE A 144 0.09 7.33 -9.12
C ILE A 144 -0.82 7.00 -7.92
N LEU A 145 -0.55 5.91 -7.20
CA LEU A 145 -1.31 5.53 -6.01
C LEU A 145 -1.23 6.60 -4.90
N HIS A 146 -0.04 7.17 -4.68
CA HIS A 146 0.13 8.29 -3.76
C HIS A 146 -0.70 9.52 -4.18
N LEU A 147 -0.66 9.88 -5.47
CA LEU A 147 -1.47 10.99 -6.01
C LEU A 147 -2.97 10.73 -5.89
N LEU A 148 -3.43 9.49 -6.09
CA LEU A 148 -4.82 9.10 -5.89
C LEU A 148 -5.24 9.27 -4.42
N GLN A 149 -4.39 8.82 -3.49
CA GLN A 149 -4.66 8.93 -2.06
C GLN A 149 -4.78 10.40 -1.62
N GLU A 150 -3.84 11.25 -2.03
CA GLU A 150 -3.87 12.69 -1.71
C GLU A 150 -5.09 13.38 -2.34
N ASN A 151 -5.42 13.05 -3.59
CA ASN A 151 -6.60 13.57 -4.28
C ASN A 151 -7.90 13.19 -3.54
N ARG A 152 -8.03 11.96 -3.04
CA ARG A 152 -9.21 11.51 -2.27
C ARG A 152 -9.31 12.18 -0.90
N LYS A 153 -8.18 12.41 -0.21
CA LYS A 153 -8.18 13.20 1.04
C LYS A 153 -8.70 14.61 0.79
N GLU A 154 -8.26 15.24 -0.29
CA GLU A 154 -8.70 16.58 -0.67
C GLU A 154 -10.21 16.60 -0.99
N GLN A 155 -10.70 15.63 -1.76
CA GLN A 155 -12.15 15.48 -2.02
C GLN A 155 -12.94 15.36 -0.72
N GLN A 156 -12.47 14.54 0.24
CA GLN A 156 -13.15 14.36 1.51
C GLN A 156 -13.20 15.67 2.33
N SER A 157 -12.12 16.47 2.32
CA SER A 157 -12.11 17.80 2.94
C SER A 157 -13.18 18.71 2.31
N ILE A 158 -13.21 18.77 0.98
CA ILE A 158 -14.17 19.61 0.25
C ILE A 158 -15.61 19.16 0.50
N ILE A 159 -15.87 17.85 0.57
CA ILE A 159 -17.21 17.33 0.89
C ILE A 159 -17.67 17.79 2.29
N VAL A 160 -16.76 17.81 3.26
CA VAL A 160 -17.06 18.32 4.61
C VAL A 160 -17.33 19.83 4.56
N GLU A 161 -16.52 20.59 3.81
CA GLU A 161 -16.72 22.04 3.63
C GLU A 161 -18.06 22.36 2.95
N ILE A 162 -18.45 21.61 1.91
CA ILE A 162 -19.74 21.77 1.22
C ILE A 162 -20.90 21.57 2.19
N LYS A 163 -20.83 20.55 3.07
CA LYS A 163 -21.89 20.28 4.05
C LYS A 163 -22.03 21.37 5.11
N ALA A 164 -20.95 22.08 5.42
CA ALA A 164 -20.92 23.15 6.41
C ALA A 164 -21.22 24.55 5.83
N GLU A 165 -21.10 24.71 4.51
CA GLU A 165 -21.28 26.00 3.83
C GLU A 165 -22.77 26.35 3.63
N THR A 166 -23.13 27.60 3.93
CA THR A 166 -24.50 28.12 3.83
C THR A 166 -24.66 29.11 2.68
N GLN A 167 -23.56 29.68 2.18
CA GLN A 167 -23.55 30.62 1.07
C GLN A 167 -23.56 29.86 -0.27
N PHE A 168 -24.63 30.06 -1.04
CA PHE A 168 -24.84 29.42 -2.35
C PHE A 168 -23.66 29.61 -3.32
N ASN A 169 -23.13 30.84 -3.43
CA ASN A 169 -22.02 31.15 -4.33
C ASN A 169 -20.72 30.40 -3.97
N LYS A 170 -20.46 30.17 -2.68
CA LYS A 170 -19.30 29.40 -2.22
C LYS A 170 -19.52 27.91 -2.42
N THR A 171 -20.74 27.43 -2.18
CA THR A 171 -21.14 26.05 -2.45
C THR A 171 -20.94 25.68 -3.92
N ILE A 172 -21.28 26.57 -4.86
CA ILE A 172 -21.02 26.35 -6.30
C ILE A 172 -19.51 26.20 -6.57
N LYS A 173 -18.67 27.09 -6.02
CA LYS A 173 -17.21 27.03 -6.20
C LYS A 173 -16.62 25.73 -5.66
N LEU A 174 -17.03 25.31 -4.47
CA LEU A 174 -16.61 24.06 -3.86
C LEU A 174 -17.04 22.84 -4.68
N ASN A 175 -18.27 22.83 -5.20
CA ASN A 175 -18.74 21.77 -6.10
C ASN A 175 -17.96 21.72 -7.41
N SER A 176 -17.55 22.87 -7.97
CA SER A 176 -16.69 22.92 -9.17
C SER A 176 -15.32 22.29 -8.88
N ARG A 177 -14.69 22.67 -7.77
CA ARG A 177 -13.39 22.08 -7.36
C ARG A 177 -13.51 20.58 -7.08
N LEU A 178 -14.59 20.14 -6.43
CA LEU A 178 -14.85 18.71 -6.23
C LEU A 178 -14.90 17.97 -7.57
N ARG A 179 -15.57 18.55 -8.57
CA ARG A 179 -15.64 17.97 -9.93
C ARG A 179 -14.26 17.88 -10.60
N GLU A 180 -13.43 18.92 -10.47
CA GLU A 180 -12.06 18.90 -10.99
C GLU A 180 -11.21 17.80 -10.35
N LEU A 181 -11.33 17.59 -9.05
CA LEU A 181 -10.63 16.49 -8.35
C LEU A 181 -11.15 15.11 -8.77
N GLN A 182 -12.44 14.97 -9.02
CA GLN A 182 -13.02 13.73 -9.57
C GLN A 182 -12.52 13.44 -10.99
N ASP A 183 -12.39 14.46 -11.83
CA ASP A 183 -11.83 14.31 -13.18
C ASP A 183 -10.33 13.99 -13.14
N LYS A 184 -9.58 14.60 -12.20
CA LYS A 184 -8.18 14.25 -11.93
C LYS A 184 -8.05 12.80 -11.48
N GLU A 185 -8.94 12.30 -10.62
CA GLU A 185 -8.95 10.90 -10.19
C GLU A 185 -9.11 9.94 -11.37
N ARG A 186 -10.11 10.18 -12.23
CA ARG A 186 -10.34 9.37 -13.44
C ARG A 186 -9.12 9.36 -14.36
N ASN A 187 -8.45 10.51 -14.51
CA ASN A 187 -7.24 10.60 -15.33
C ASN A 187 -6.06 9.82 -14.72
N LEU A 188 -5.93 9.82 -13.39
CA LEU A 188 -4.92 9.02 -12.70
C LEU A 188 -5.19 7.51 -12.84
N GLN A 189 -6.44 7.07 -12.67
CA GLN A 189 -6.83 5.66 -12.87
C GLN A 189 -6.55 5.18 -14.30
N LYS A 190 -6.86 5.99 -15.31
CA LYS A 190 -6.54 5.68 -16.72
C LYS A 190 -5.04 5.48 -16.99
N ARG A 191 -4.15 6.06 -16.18
CA ARG A 191 -2.71 5.85 -16.31
C ARG A 191 -2.25 4.49 -15.78
N LEU A 192 -3.04 3.84 -14.92
CA LEU A 192 -2.75 2.49 -14.42
C LEU A 192 -3.08 1.42 -15.47
N ILE A 193 -4.06 1.69 -16.35
CA ILE A 193 -4.57 0.75 -17.36
C ILE A 193 -3.72 0.75 -18.66
N LYS A 194 -2.73 1.65 -18.79
CA LYS A 194 -1.95 1.76 -20.04
C LYS A 194 -0.99 0.58 -20.21
N GLU A 195 -1.35 -0.30 -21.15
CA GLU A 195 -0.43 -1.00 -22.05
C GLU A 195 0.35 -0.02 -22.94
#